data_AF-A0A5Q4SYG4-F1
#
_entry.id   AF-A0A5Q4SYG4-F1
#
_cell.length_a   1.000
_cell.length_b   1.000
_cell.length_c   1.000
_cell.angle_alpha   90.00
_cell.angle_beta   90.00
_cell.angle_gamma   90.00
#
_symmetry.space_group_name_H-M   'P 1'
#
loop_
_entity.id
_entity.type
_entity.pdbx_description
1 polymer ?
#
loop_
_entity_poly.entity_id
_entity_poly.type
_entity_poly.pdbx_seq_one_letter_code
_entity_poly.pdbx_strand_id
1 'polypeptide(L)'
;MDIQPYTSTETLAVGRPWLMSMLGIEANETVTLDLTAFDETLHWTEASKYQPERKLKSGIPLGKNTTTGLFEPYAAVTNEVQTLTVTGGPTGGTFTITWSGQTTGAIAYNATAAQVQTALEALSNIAPGDVAVTGAAGGPWTLTWGGTQLGENVAAPTTTEAFTGGTSPDITIATTTAGGTAATADGTDVFAGFLFTEVAFSPGSTKCAAPLMVHGQIDASQLPVAFDPTDVPAGSNTNFVYGI
;
A
#
# COMPACT_ATOMS: atom_id res chain seq x y z
N MET A 1 7.76 13.96 -58.81
CA MET A 1 7.34 13.09 -57.70
C MET A 1 6.66 14.00 -56.71
N ASP A 2 5.33 14.00 -56.71
CA ASP A 2 4.52 14.93 -55.92
C ASP A 2 4.46 14.40 -54.49
N ILE A 3 5.06 15.12 -53.54
CA ILE A 3 5.05 14.75 -52.12
C ILE A 3 3.84 15.44 -51.50
N GLN A 4 2.81 14.66 -51.18
CA GLN A 4 1.67 15.17 -50.44
C GLN A 4 1.97 15.15 -48.93
N PRO A 5 1.68 16.23 -48.19
CA PRO A 5 1.80 16.23 -46.74
C PRO A 5 0.70 15.37 -46.11
N TYR A 6 1.08 14.39 -45.29
CA TYR A 6 0.17 13.62 -44.46
C TYR A 6 0.08 14.28 -43.08
N THR A 7 -1.12 14.61 -42.64
CA THR A 7 -1.38 15.08 -41.26
C THR A 7 -2.02 13.94 -40.49
N SER A 8 -1.32 13.41 -39.48
CA SER A 8 -1.90 12.48 -38.52
C SER A 8 -2.43 13.27 -37.33
N THR A 9 -3.67 13.02 -36.94
CA THR A 9 -4.24 13.52 -35.68
C THR A 9 -4.50 12.32 -34.79
N GLU A 10 -3.67 12.12 -33.77
CA GLU A 10 -3.99 11.18 -32.70
C GLU A 10 -4.85 11.91 -31.66
N THR A 11 -6.07 11.40 -31.46
CA THR A 11 -6.88 11.79 -30.32
C THR A 11 -6.55 10.82 -29.19
N LEU A 12 -5.64 11.21 -28.31
CA LEU A 12 -5.45 10.51 -27.04
C LEU A 12 -6.61 10.90 -26.12
N ALA A 13 -7.63 10.04 -26.04
CA ALA A 13 -8.52 10.10 -24.90
C ALA A 13 -7.65 9.85 -23.67
N VAL A 14 -7.57 10.82 -22.75
CA VAL A 14 -6.98 10.60 -21.43
C VAL A 14 -7.90 9.57 -20.78
N GLY A 15 -7.57 8.29 -20.89
CA GLY A 15 -8.36 7.15 -20.44
C GLY A 15 -8.45 7.09 -18.92
N ARG A 16 -9.03 8.13 -18.31
CA ARG A 16 -9.27 8.27 -16.87
C ARG A 16 -10.74 8.60 -16.58
N PRO A 17 -11.73 7.90 -17.16
CA PRO A 17 -13.12 8.09 -16.77
C PRO A 17 -13.39 7.68 -15.31
N TRP A 18 -12.44 6.96 -14.69
CA TRP A 18 -12.45 6.59 -13.27
C TRP A 18 -12.04 7.73 -12.31
N LEU A 19 -11.65 8.89 -12.84
CA LEU A 19 -11.17 10.07 -12.11
C LEU A 19 -11.88 11.31 -12.64
N MET A 20 -13.12 11.57 -12.20
CA MET A 20 -13.93 12.69 -12.69
C MET A 20 -14.25 13.72 -11.60
N SER A 21 -14.06 15.01 -11.93
CA SER A 21 -14.64 16.11 -11.17
C SER A 21 -16.14 16.23 -11.52
N MET A 22 -17.00 16.10 -10.51
CA MET A 22 -18.46 16.05 -10.66
C MET A 22 -19.07 17.38 -11.18
N LEU A 23 -18.30 18.48 -11.20
CA LEU A 23 -18.80 19.83 -11.53
C LEU A 23 -18.07 20.54 -12.69
N GLY A 24 -17.30 19.81 -13.51
CA GLY A 24 -16.85 20.24 -14.83
C GLY A 24 -15.83 21.39 -14.90
N ILE A 25 -15.71 22.24 -13.88
CA ILE A 25 -14.77 23.39 -13.79
C ILE A 25 -14.50 23.89 -12.35
N GLU A 26 -15.13 23.34 -11.30
CA GLU A 26 -14.79 23.74 -9.91
C GLU A 26 -13.41 23.21 -9.53
N ALA A 27 -12.58 24.14 -9.03
CA ALA A 27 -11.14 24.13 -9.13
C ALA A 27 -10.48 22.99 -8.35
N ASN A 28 -9.63 22.23 -9.03
CA ASN A 28 -8.53 21.55 -8.38
C ASN A 28 -7.70 22.58 -7.60
N GLU A 29 -7.40 22.28 -6.34
CA GLU A 29 -6.57 23.18 -5.54
C GLU A 29 -5.11 23.00 -5.96
N THR A 30 -4.41 24.10 -6.22
CA THR A 30 -2.97 24.01 -6.45
C THR A 30 -2.26 23.87 -5.11
N VAL A 31 -1.64 22.72 -4.91
CA VAL A 31 -0.89 22.38 -3.71
C VAL A 31 0.61 22.26 -4.00
N THR A 32 1.44 22.36 -2.98
CA THR A 32 2.87 22.06 -3.09
C THR A 32 3.15 20.70 -2.45
N LEU A 33 3.64 19.76 -3.24
CA LEU A 33 4.05 18.44 -2.77
C LEU A 33 5.45 18.49 -2.18
N ASP A 34 5.71 17.72 -1.13
CA ASP A 34 7.06 17.38 -0.69
C ASP A 34 7.50 16.09 -1.36
N LEU A 35 8.31 16.19 -2.42
CA LEU A 35 8.77 15.05 -3.20
C LEU A 35 9.69 14.11 -2.42
N THR A 36 10.22 14.52 -1.27
CA THR A 36 11.10 13.67 -0.45
C THR A 36 10.34 12.59 0.31
N ALA A 37 9.04 12.75 0.50
CA ALA A 37 8.17 11.79 1.18
C ALA A 37 7.58 10.71 0.25
N PHE A 38 7.75 10.86 -1.07
CA PHE A 38 7.21 9.94 -2.07
C PHE A 38 8.26 8.87 -2.43
N ASP A 39 7.81 7.63 -2.50
CA ASP A 39 8.60 6.47 -2.89
C ASP A 39 8.74 6.27 -4.43
N GLU A 40 9.94 5.87 -4.87
CA GLU A 40 10.30 5.65 -6.28
C GLU A 40 9.56 4.49 -6.96
N THR A 41 9.22 3.45 -6.22
CA THR A 41 8.52 2.27 -6.76
C THR A 41 7.01 2.47 -6.76
N LEU A 42 6.49 3.14 -5.73
CA LEU A 42 5.06 3.28 -5.52
C LEU A 42 4.48 4.47 -6.28
N HIS A 43 5.12 5.64 -6.22
CA HIS A 43 4.45 6.90 -6.53
C HIS A 43 4.81 7.53 -7.87
N TRP A 44 6.00 7.26 -8.42
CA TRP A 44 6.36 7.82 -9.71
C TRP A 44 7.01 6.80 -10.64
N THR A 45 7.04 7.13 -11.93
CA THR A 45 7.82 6.39 -12.91
C THR A 45 9.15 7.09 -13.13
N GLU A 46 10.24 6.31 -13.20
CA GLU A 46 11.58 6.84 -13.37
C GLU A 46 11.78 7.50 -14.75
N ALA A 47 12.69 8.46 -14.79
CA ALA A 47 13.09 9.12 -16.03
C ALA A 47 13.70 8.09 -17.01
N SER A 48 13.41 8.26 -18.30
CA SER A 48 14.00 7.48 -19.38
C SER A 48 14.88 8.34 -20.27
N LYS A 49 15.70 7.70 -21.12
CA LYS A 49 16.53 8.40 -22.11
C LYS A 49 15.74 9.37 -23.01
N TYR A 50 14.44 9.13 -23.21
CA TYR A 50 13.56 9.93 -24.05
C TYR A 50 12.57 10.80 -23.27
N GLN A 51 12.50 10.61 -21.95
CA GLN A 51 11.67 11.39 -21.02
C GLN A 51 12.51 11.68 -19.77
N PRO A 52 13.28 12.78 -19.74
CA PRO A 52 14.24 13.04 -18.67
C PRO A 52 13.59 13.45 -17.34
N GLU A 53 12.26 13.63 -17.33
CA GLU A 53 11.48 13.98 -16.16
C GLU A 53 10.91 12.72 -15.50
N ARG A 54 10.86 12.73 -14.16
CA ARG A 54 10.10 11.75 -13.38
C ARG A 54 8.63 12.15 -13.38
N LYS A 55 7.73 11.18 -13.30
CA LYS A 55 6.28 11.42 -13.42
C LYS A 55 5.54 10.81 -12.24
N LEU A 56 4.95 11.66 -11.39
CA LEU A 56 4.05 11.24 -10.32
C LEU A 56 2.76 10.66 -10.91
N LYS A 57 2.36 9.47 -10.48
CA LYS A 57 1.14 8.81 -10.93
C LYS A 57 -0.09 9.61 -10.48
N SER A 58 -1.12 9.72 -11.33
CA SER A 58 -2.40 10.32 -10.92
C SER A 58 -3.19 9.41 -9.99
N GLY A 59 -3.98 9.98 -9.09
CA GLY A 59 -4.80 9.23 -8.13
C GLY A 59 -4.06 8.89 -6.84
N ILE A 60 -2.84 9.41 -6.62
CA ILE A 60 -2.17 9.25 -5.33
C ILE A 60 -3.00 10.00 -4.27
N PRO A 61 -3.44 9.34 -3.19
CA PRO A 61 -4.08 10.03 -2.09
C PRO A 61 -3.05 10.89 -1.36
N LEU A 62 -3.44 12.10 -0.93
CA LEU A 62 -2.55 13.07 -0.30
C LEU A 62 -3.10 13.52 1.06
N GLY A 63 -2.19 13.69 2.01
CA GLY A 63 -2.42 14.31 3.31
C GLY A 63 -1.58 15.58 3.45
N LYS A 64 -1.98 16.50 4.33
CA LYS A 64 -1.22 17.74 4.55
C LYS A 64 -0.42 17.65 5.83
N ASN A 65 0.89 17.74 5.71
CA ASN A 65 1.77 17.88 6.86
C ASN A 65 1.54 19.27 7.49
N THR A 66 0.97 19.28 8.70
CA THR A 66 0.62 20.48 9.46
C THR A 66 1.84 21.27 9.92
N THR A 67 3.01 20.63 10.01
CA THR A 67 4.27 21.27 10.39
C THR A 67 4.91 22.01 9.21
N THR A 68 4.99 21.35 8.04
CA THR A 68 5.65 21.93 6.86
C THR A 68 4.68 22.72 5.97
N GLY A 69 3.37 22.47 6.09
CA GLY A 69 2.33 22.99 5.21
C GLY A 69 2.33 22.37 3.81
N LEU A 70 3.18 21.38 3.57
CA LEU A 70 3.31 20.68 2.29
C LEU A 70 2.40 19.45 2.26
N PHE A 71 2.12 18.98 1.05
CA PHE A 71 1.33 17.78 0.83
C PHE A 71 2.25 16.60 0.57
N GLU A 72 1.98 15.51 1.26
CA GLU A 72 2.74 14.27 1.24
C GLU A 72 1.78 13.13 0.87
N PRO A 73 2.27 11.94 0.45
CA PRO A 73 1.41 10.77 0.32
C PRO A 73 0.57 10.63 1.57
N TYR A 74 -0.75 10.50 1.38
CA TYR A 74 -1.66 10.26 2.48
C TYR A 74 -1.13 9.03 3.23
N ALA A 75 -0.86 9.21 4.52
CA ALA A 75 -0.55 8.12 5.41
C ALA A 75 -1.85 7.36 5.73
N ALA A 76 -2.60 7.00 4.69
CA ALA A 76 -3.62 5.98 4.78
C ALA A 76 -2.86 4.72 5.12
N VAL A 77 -3.00 4.32 6.37
CA VAL A 77 -2.90 2.94 6.76
C VAL A 77 -1.52 2.29 6.58
N THR A 78 -0.83 2.11 7.70
CA THR A 78 0.30 1.18 7.72
C THR A 78 -0.23 -0.22 7.51
N ASN A 79 0.41 -1.02 6.65
CA ASN A 79 0.14 -2.45 6.63
C ASN A 79 0.57 -3.04 7.96
N GLU A 80 -0.26 -3.89 8.56
CA GLU A 80 0.14 -4.66 9.72
C GLU A 80 1.35 -5.53 9.33
N VAL A 81 2.43 -5.39 10.10
CA VAL A 81 3.62 -6.24 9.99
C VAL A 81 3.80 -7.00 11.29
N GLN A 82 3.76 -8.32 11.21
CA GLN A 82 3.94 -9.22 12.34
C GLN A 82 5.14 -10.11 12.12
N THR A 83 5.94 -10.31 13.15
CA THR A 83 7.12 -11.17 13.11
C THR A 83 6.88 -12.41 13.96
N LEU A 84 6.95 -13.58 13.32
CA LEU A 84 6.95 -14.89 13.94
C LEU A 84 8.41 -15.30 14.22
N THR A 85 8.76 -15.43 15.49
CA THR A 85 10.11 -15.84 15.91
C THR A 85 10.07 -17.19 16.58
N VAL A 86 10.83 -18.15 16.04
CA VAL A 86 11.05 -19.45 16.67
C VAL A 86 12.09 -19.30 17.79
N THR A 87 11.73 -19.74 19.00
CA THR A 87 12.57 -19.67 20.20
C THR A 87 12.90 -21.07 20.71
N GLY A 88 13.85 -21.20 21.63
CA GLY A 88 14.22 -22.46 22.28
C GLY A 88 14.95 -23.49 21.41
N GLY A 89 15.13 -23.23 20.11
CA GLY A 89 15.96 -24.01 19.19
C GLY A 89 15.43 -25.44 18.94
N PRO A 90 14.20 -25.61 18.44
CA PRO A 90 13.67 -26.93 18.11
C PRO A 90 14.54 -27.63 17.07
N THR A 91 14.69 -28.95 17.18
CA THR A 91 15.43 -29.78 16.22
C THR A 91 14.49 -30.62 15.33
N GLY A 92 13.18 -30.50 15.55
CA GLY A 92 12.17 -31.23 14.81
C GLY A 92 10.75 -30.82 15.20
N GLY A 93 9.77 -31.44 14.55
CA GLY A 93 8.36 -31.21 14.79
C GLY A 93 7.73 -30.22 13.81
N THR A 94 6.48 -29.88 14.09
CA THR A 94 5.65 -29.03 13.24
C THR A 94 4.89 -28.01 14.06
N PHE A 95 4.43 -26.95 13.42
CA PHE A 95 3.50 -25.99 13.99
C PHE A 95 2.34 -25.74 13.03
N THR A 96 1.27 -25.17 13.55
CA THR A 96 0.14 -24.68 12.76
C THR A 96 -0.10 -23.22 13.09
N ILE A 97 -0.57 -22.44 12.12
CA ILE A 97 -0.97 -21.05 12.31
C ILE A 97 -2.50 -20.99 12.23
N THR A 98 -3.13 -20.33 13.19
CA THR A 98 -4.57 -20.07 13.19
C THR A 98 -4.81 -18.58 12.99
N TRP A 99 -5.60 -18.26 11.97
CA TRP A 99 -6.00 -16.90 11.64
C TRP A 99 -7.51 -16.82 11.40
N SER A 100 -8.18 -15.91 12.12
CA SER A 100 -9.63 -15.69 12.04
C SER A 100 -10.47 -16.99 12.10
N GLY A 101 -10.07 -17.91 12.99
CA GLY A 101 -10.76 -19.18 13.22
C GLY A 101 -10.44 -20.31 12.23
N GLN A 102 -9.55 -20.08 11.24
CA GLN A 102 -9.06 -21.11 10.32
C GLN A 102 -7.62 -21.48 10.65
N THR A 103 -7.31 -22.77 10.64
CA THR A 103 -5.98 -23.31 10.97
C THR A 103 -5.31 -23.89 9.74
N THR A 104 -4.04 -23.54 9.52
CA THR A 104 -3.25 -24.07 8.41
C THR A 104 -3.02 -25.57 8.56
N GLY A 105 -2.59 -26.23 7.48
CA GLY A 105 -1.95 -27.53 7.59
C GLY A 105 -0.67 -27.48 8.46
N ALA A 106 -0.14 -28.64 8.81
CA ALA A 106 1.10 -28.73 9.57
C ALA A 106 2.30 -28.18 8.77
N ILE A 107 2.99 -27.20 9.35
CA ILE A 107 4.18 -26.53 8.80
C ILE A 107 5.40 -27.05 9.55
N ALA A 108 6.46 -27.43 8.83
CA ALA A 108 7.71 -27.90 9.45
C ALA A 108 8.40 -26.78 10.24
N TYR A 109 9.05 -27.11 11.36
CA TYR A 109 9.76 -26.13 12.21
C TYR A 109 10.81 -25.29 11.45
N ASN A 110 11.40 -25.83 10.39
CA ASN A 110 12.42 -25.20 9.55
C ASN A 110 11.87 -24.73 8.19
N ALA A 111 10.56 -24.52 8.08
CA ALA A 111 9.93 -24.10 6.83
C ALA A 111 10.54 -22.81 6.27
N THR A 112 10.58 -22.71 4.94
CA THR A 112 10.95 -21.47 4.25
C THR A 112 9.79 -20.47 4.30
N ALA A 113 10.09 -19.17 4.13
CA ALA A 113 9.05 -18.15 4.06
C ALA A 113 7.98 -18.45 3.00
N ALA A 114 8.38 -18.97 1.83
CA ALA A 114 7.46 -19.39 0.78
C ALA A 114 6.51 -20.51 1.21
N GLN A 115 7.01 -21.49 1.98
CA GLN A 115 6.16 -22.57 2.51
C GLN A 115 5.16 -22.05 3.53
N VAL A 116 5.57 -21.10 4.39
CA VAL A 116 4.69 -20.44 5.35
C VAL A 116 3.63 -19.62 4.62
N GLN A 117 4.02 -18.86 3.58
CA GLN A 117 3.08 -18.09 2.76
C GLN A 117 2.05 -18.99 2.08
N THR A 118 2.49 -20.06 1.40
CA THR A 118 1.56 -21.00 0.76
C THR A 118 0.61 -21.65 1.76
N ALA A 119 1.06 -21.92 2.99
CA ALA A 119 0.20 -22.46 4.03
C ALA A 119 -0.88 -21.46 4.49
N LEU A 120 -0.54 -20.17 4.58
CA LEU A 120 -1.49 -19.09 4.91
C LEU A 120 -2.46 -18.82 3.76
N GLU A 121 -1.98 -18.73 2.52
CA GLU A 121 -2.82 -18.55 1.31
C GLU A 121 -3.72 -19.78 1.02
N ALA A 122 -3.45 -20.93 1.64
CA ALA A 122 -4.33 -22.10 1.56
C ALA A 122 -5.56 -22.00 2.48
N LEU A 123 -5.61 -21.03 3.39
CA LEU A 123 -6.80 -20.79 4.21
C LEU A 123 -7.92 -20.18 3.37
N SER A 124 -9.17 -20.60 3.60
CA SER A 124 -10.31 -20.14 2.78
C SER A 124 -10.65 -18.66 2.95
N ASN A 125 -10.05 -18.00 3.94
CA ASN A 125 -10.27 -16.60 4.29
C ASN A 125 -9.08 -15.69 3.91
N ILE A 126 -8.02 -16.23 3.29
CA ILE A 126 -6.87 -15.46 2.80
C ILE A 126 -6.77 -15.66 1.30
N ALA A 127 -6.90 -14.58 0.51
CA ALA A 127 -6.68 -14.63 -0.92
C ALA A 127 -5.18 -14.52 -1.26
N PRO A 128 -4.73 -15.03 -2.43
CA PRO A 128 -3.37 -14.80 -2.90
C PRO A 128 -3.05 -13.30 -2.96
N GLY A 129 -1.99 -12.88 -2.27
CA GLY A 129 -1.60 -11.47 -2.15
C GLY A 129 -2.14 -10.74 -0.91
N ASP A 130 -2.99 -11.36 -0.09
CA ASP A 130 -3.44 -10.78 1.19
C ASP A 130 -2.35 -10.87 2.28
N VAL A 131 -1.35 -11.73 2.12
CA VAL A 131 -0.22 -11.84 3.04
C VAL A 131 1.07 -12.13 2.28
N ALA A 132 2.10 -11.32 2.52
CA ALA A 132 3.45 -11.55 2.03
C ALA A 132 4.33 -12.02 3.18
N VAL A 133 5.00 -13.17 3.03
CA VAL A 133 5.91 -13.70 4.06
C VAL A 133 7.35 -13.61 3.58
N THR A 134 8.21 -13.01 4.38
CA THR A 134 9.66 -12.94 4.15
C THR A 134 10.42 -13.48 5.36
N GLY A 135 11.71 -13.81 5.22
CA GLY A 135 12.54 -14.32 6.31
C GLY A 135 13.34 -15.57 5.97
N ALA A 136 14.18 -15.99 6.91
CA ALA A 136 15.04 -17.18 6.76
C ALA A 136 14.25 -18.48 7.01
N ALA A 137 14.76 -19.60 6.50
CA ALA A 137 14.22 -20.91 6.82
C ALA A 137 14.41 -21.19 8.33
N GLY A 138 13.32 -21.54 9.02
CA GLY A 138 13.31 -21.67 10.48
C GLY A 138 13.16 -20.36 11.27
N GLY A 139 12.88 -19.25 10.57
CA GLY A 139 12.54 -17.97 11.17
C GLY A 139 13.75 -17.09 11.52
N PRO A 140 13.50 -15.84 11.93
CA PRO A 140 12.18 -15.22 12.05
C PRO A 140 11.51 -14.99 10.68
N TRP A 141 10.18 -15.10 10.65
CA TRP A 141 9.35 -14.82 9.47
C TRP A 141 8.59 -13.52 9.69
N THR A 142 8.66 -12.61 8.72
CA THR A 142 7.92 -11.35 8.71
C THR A 142 6.71 -11.50 7.80
N LEU A 143 5.52 -11.36 8.36
CA LEU A 143 4.23 -11.37 7.68
C LEU A 143 3.81 -9.91 7.47
N THR A 144 3.66 -9.50 6.23
CA THR A 144 3.10 -8.21 5.86
C THR A 144 1.69 -8.45 5.32
N TRP A 145 0.68 -7.98 6.05
CA TRP A 145 -0.72 -8.08 5.65
C TRP A 145 -1.07 -7.02 4.62
N GLY A 146 -1.83 -7.40 3.60
CA GLY A 146 -2.23 -6.56 2.48
C GLY A 146 -3.56 -7.03 1.90
N GLY A 147 -3.83 -6.67 0.64
CA GLY A 147 -5.05 -7.08 -0.06
C GLY A 147 -6.32 -6.71 0.72
N THR A 148 -7.14 -7.69 1.09
CA THR A 148 -8.38 -7.47 1.89
C THR A 148 -8.15 -7.02 3.32
N GLN A 149 -6.92 -7.13 3.82
CA GLN A 149 -6.49 -6.68 5.15
C GLN A 149 -5.54 -5.48 5.06
N LEU A 150 -5.51 -4.82 3.89
CA LEU A 150 -4.64 -3.69 3.67
C LEU A 150 -5.02 -2.57 4.62
N GLY A 151 -4.09 -2.22 5.49
CA GLY A 151 -4.29 -1.10 6.38
C GLY A 151 -5.14 -1.34 7.62
N GLU A 152 -5.62 -2.56 7.81
CA GLU A 152 -6.40 -2.96 8.96
C GLU A 152 -5.49 -3.28 10.15
N ASN A 153 -5.98 -3.02 11.36
CA ASN A 153 -5.33 -3.53 12.57
C ASN A 153 -5.65 -5.03 12.71
N VAL A 154 -4.83 -5.88 12.07
CA VAL A 154 -5.07 -7.32 12.03
C VAL A 154 -4.69 -7.95 13.36
N ALA A 155 -5.65 -8.63 14.00
CA ALA A 155 -5.38 -9.40 15.20
C ALA A 155 -4.25 -10.41 14.95
N ALA A 156 -3.27 -10.48 15.86
CA ALA A 156 -2.16 -11.40 15.75
C ALA A 156 -2.64 -12.84 15.57
N PRO A 157 -2.12 -13.59 14.57
CA PRO A 157 -2.42 -14.99 14.43
C PRO A 157 -1.92 -15.75 15.67
N THR A 158 -2.55 -16.88 15.97
CA THR A 158 -2.12 -17.74 17.07
C THR A 158 -1.47 -18.99 16.52
N THR A 159 -0.41 -19.47 17.14
CA THR A 159 0.25 -20.72 16.73
C THR A 159 -0.05 -21.86 17.69
N THR A 160 0.08 -23.08 17.19
CA THR A 160 0.08 -24.28 18.02
C THR A 160 1.23 -25.17 17.59
N GLU A 161 2.13 -25.43 18.52
CA GLU A 161 3.43 -26.03 18.31
C GLU A 161 3.44 -27.49 18.79
N ALA A 162 3.95 -28.38 17.96
CA ALA A 162 4.27 -29.76 18.30
C ALA A 162 5.78 -29.99 18.07
N PHE A 163 6.59 -29.15 18.70
CA PHE A 163 8.04 -29.17 18.54
C PHE A 163 8.73 -30.27 19.36
N THR A 164 9.90 -30.67 18.88
CA THR A 164 10.77 -31.63 19.56
C THR A 164 12.21 -31.11 19.61
N GLY A 165 12.93 -31.47 20.67
CA GLY A 165 14.29 -30.99 20.93
C GLY A 165 14.36 -29.54 21.42
N GLY A 166 15.57 -29.07 21.75
CA GLY A 166 15.79 -27.72 22.27
C GLY A 166 15.43 -27.52 23.75
N THR A 167 15.51 -26.27 24.20
CA THR A 167 15.11 -25.84 25.55
C THR A 167 13.80 -25.06 25.46
N SER A 168 12.68 -25.73 25.75
CA SER A 168 11.33 -25.14 25.73
C SER A 168 11.03 -24.39 24.42
N PRO A 169 11.04 -25.08 23.27
CA PRO A 169 10.81 -24.44 21.98
C PRO A 169 9.38 -23.90 21.87
N ASP A 170 9.26 -22.68 21.33
CA ASP A 170 8.00 -21.96 21.21
C ASP A 170 8.04 -20.99 20.02
N ILE A 171 6.88 -20.57 19.50
CA ILE A 171 6.77 -19.46 18.56
C ILE A 171 6.22 -18.24 19.29
N THR A 172 6.97 -17.14 19.20
CA THR A 172 6.50 -15.83 19.68
C THR A 172 6.11 -14.96 18.50
N ILE A 173 4.99 -14.25 18.63
CA ILE A 173 4.46 -13.36 17.61
C ILE A 173 4.47 -11.95 18.16
N ALA A 174 5.11 -11.04 17.42
CA ALA A 174 5.15 -9.63 17.75
C ALA A 174 4.65 -8.81 16.56
N THR A 175 3.65 -7.96 16.79
CA THR A 175 3.31 -6.85 15.89
C THR A 175 4.45 -5.84 15.90
N THR A 176 5.23 -5.80 14.82
CA THR A 176 6.34 -4.85 14.64
C THR A 176 5.88 -3.53 14.04
N THR A 177 4.82 -3.57 13.24
CA THR A 177 4.10 -2.40 12.74
C THR A 177 2.62 -2.67 12.90
N ALA A 178 1.93 -1.89 13.73
CA ALA A 178 0.48 -2.00 13.82
C ALA A 178 -0.13 -1.48 12.51
N GLY A 179 -1.08 -2.24 11.97
CA GLY A 179 -1.96 -1.74 10.93
C GLY A 179 -3.05 -0.86 11.53
N GLY A 180 -3.72 -0.09 10.69
CA GLY A 180 -4.69 0.91 11.09
C GLY A 180 -4.29 2.32 10.69
N THR A 181 -5.14 3.27 11.08
CA THR A 181 -4.92 4.71 10.87
C THR A 181 -3.52 5.11 11.31
N ALA A 182 -2.77 5.73 10.39
CA ALA A 182 -1.40 6.13 10.69
C ALA A 182 -1.40 7.02 11.93
N ALA A 183 -0.62 6.62 12.94
CA ALA A 183 -0.36 7.44 14.10
C ALA A 183 0.66 8.55 13.77
N THR A 184 0.60 9.14 12.58
CA THR A 184 1.45 10.27 12.22
C THR A 184 0.83 11.54 12.79
N ALA A 185 1.37 12.00 13.92
CA ALA A 185 0.96 13.23 14.58
C ALA A 185 1.23 14.51 13.77
N ASP A 186 1.70 14.39 12.52
CA ASP A 186 2.02 15.49 11.64
C ASP A 186 0.84 15.91 10.74
N GLY A 187 -0.30 15.23 10.78
CA GLY A 187 -1.50 15.57 10.00
C GLY A 187 -1.57 14.94 8.61
N THR A 188 -0.57 14.16 8.21
CA THR A 188 -0.60 13.37 6.97
C THR A 188 -1.57 12.19 7.03
N ASP A 189 -2.06 11.87 8.24
CA ASP A 189 -3.14 10.93 8.55
C ASP A 189 -4.54 11.49 8.26
N VAL A 190 -4.65 12.78 7.93
CA VAL A 190 -5.91 13.39 7.49
C VAL A 190 -5.95 13.44 5.98
N PHE A 191 -6.82 12.64 5.37
CA PHE A 191 -6.97 12.60 3.92
C PHE A 191 -7.51 13.93 3.38
N ALA A 192 -6.77 14.54 2.47
CA ALA A 192 -7.11 15.83 1.88
C ALA A 192 -7.71 15.71 0.48
N GLY A 193 -7.27 14.74 -0.32
CA GLY A 193 -7.73 14.55 -1.69
C GLY A 193 -6.80 13.68 -2.52
N PHE A 194 -7.10 13.57 -3.82
CA PHE A 194 -6.31 12.79 -4.77
C PHE A 194 -5.52 13.68 -5.71
N LEU A 195 -4.32 13.26 -6.10
CA LEU A 195 -3.56 13.91 -7.15
C LEU A 195 -4.31 13.79 -8.49
N PHE A 196 -4.80 14.92 -9.02
CA PHE A 196 -5.73 14.92 -10.15
C PHE A 196 -5.09 14.47 -11.46
N THR A 197 -3.84 14.83 -11.69
CA THR A 197 -3.13 14.52 -12.94
C THR A 197 -1.71 14.04 -12.68
N GLU A 198 -1.11 13.46 -13.70
CA GLU A 198 0.31 13.15 -13.64
C GLU A 198 1.12 14.44 -13.57
N VAL A 199 2.06 14.51 -12.63
CA VAL A 199 2.92 15.69 -12.45
C VAL A 199 4.35 15.30 -12.78
N ALA A 200 4.90 15.96 -13.79
CA ALA A 200 6.30 15.81 -14.15
C ALA A 200 7.18 16.67 -13.22
N PHE A 201 8.32 16.13 -12.81
CA PHE A 201 9.32 16.86 -12.03
C PHE A 201 10.73 16.44 -12.43
N SER A 202 11.68 17.38 -12.30
CA SER A 202 13.08 17.09 -12.59
C SER A 202 13.71 16.24 -11.48
N PRO A 203 14.53 15.23 -11.79
CA PRO A 203 15.28 14.47 -10.78
C PRO A 203 16.06 15.39 -9.84
N GLY A 204 16.00 15.11 -8.53
CA GLY A 204 16.61 15.94 -7.48
C GLY A 204 15.77 17.13 -7.00
N SER A 205 14.60 17.38 -7.59
CA SER A 205 13.64 18.36 -7.05
C SER A 205 13.05 17.84 -5.74
N THR A 206 12.96 18.71 -4.73
CA THR A 206 12.36 18.37 -3.43
C THR A 206 10.90 18.81 -3.33
N LYS A 207 10.43 19.65 -4.26
CA LYS A 207 9.05 20.17 -4.25
C LYS A 207 8.51 20.29 -5.67
N CYS A 208 7.22 20.08 -5.84
CA CYS A 208 6.51 20.42 -7.08
C CYS A 208 5.11 20.96 -6.79
N ALA A 209 4.61 21.80 -7.69
CA ALA A 209 3.20 22.21 -7.66
C ALA A 209 2.35 21.13 -8.32
N ALA A 210 1.22 20.82 -7.72
CA ALA A 210 0.34 19.76 -8.19
C ALA A 210 -1.13 20.13 -8.01
N PRO A 211 -2.02 19.65 -8.90
CA PRO A 211 -3.46 19.82 -8.73
C PRO A 211 -4.02 18.74 -7.79
N LEU A 212 -4.50 19.15 -6.62
CA LEU A 212 -5.26 18.32 -5.71
C LEU A 212 -6.73 18.34 -6.11
N MET A 213 -7.30 17.18 -6.37
CA MET A 213 -8.74 17.00 -6.45
C MET A 213 -9.27 16.83 -5.03
N VAL A 214 -10.23 17.66 -4.64
CA VAL A 214 -10.84 17.68 -3.30
C VAL A 214 -12.30 17.22 -3.27
N HIS A 215 -12.90 16.93 -4.42
CA HIS A 215 -14.22 16.33 -4.53
C HIS A 215 -14.35 15.63 -5.88
N GLY A 216 -15.23 14.63 -5.98
CA GLY A 216 -15.47 13.94 -7.25
C GLY A 216 -15.85 12.48 -7.07
N GLN A 217 -15.77 11.73 -8.17
CA GLN A 217 -15.99 10.28 -8.17
C GLN A 217 -14.68 9.55 -8.43
N ILE A 218 -14.42 8.50 -7.65
CA ILE A 218 -13.21 7.68 -7.70
C ILE A 218 -13.56 6.20 -7.72
N ASP A 219 -12.90 5.45 -8.58
CA ASP A 219 -12.77 4.00 -8.44
C ASP A 219 -11.46 3.67 -7.71
N ALA A 220 -11.57 3.19 -6.47
CA ALA A 220 -10.42 2.89 -5.62
C ALA A 220 -9.56 1.73 -6.15
N SER A 221 -10.14 0.84 -6.98
CA SER A 221 -9.42 -0.31 -7.56
C SER A 221 -8.40 0.08 -8.63
N GLN A 222 -8.56 1.27 -9.22
CA GLN A 222 -7.70 1.78 -10.30
C GLN A 222 -6.62 2.72 -9.78
N LEU A 223 -6.58 2.99 -8.47
CA LEU A 223 -5.59 3.89 -7.88
C LEU A 223 -4.19 3.28 -7.95
N PRO A 224 -3.15 4.11 -8.17
CA PRO A 224 -1.76 3.64 -8.21
C PRO A 224 -1.24 3.18 -6.84
N VAL A 225 -1.95 3.58 -5.77
CA VAL A 225 -1.67 3.25 -4.38
C VAL A 225 -3.00 2.80 -3.79
N ALA A 226 -2.96 1.73 -3.01
CA ALA A 226 -4.16 1.19 -2.39
C ALA A 226 -4.75 2.19 -1.38
N PHE A 227 -6.06 2.33 -1.39
CA PHE A 227 -6.81 3.27 -0.57
C PHE A 227 -8.16 2.65 -0.24
N ASP A 228 -8.44 2.45 1.05
CA ASP A 228 -9.75 2.01 1.51
C ASP A 228 -10.58 3.23 1.96
N PRO A 229 -11.74 3.51 1.32
CA PRO A 229 -12.61 4.61 1.72
C PRO A 229 -13.31 4.40 3.07
N THR A 230 -13.37 3.16 3.58
CA THR A 230 -14.01 2.83 4.86
C THR A 230 -13.11 3.12 6.07
N ASP A 231 -11.80 3.17 5.87
CA ASP A 231 -10.79 3.42 6.90
C ASP A 231 -10.31 4.87 6.97
N VAL A 232 -11.01 5.77 6.29
CA VAL A 232 -10.67 7.20 6.30
C VAL A 232 -11.02 7.81 7.67
N PRO A 233 -10.04 8.31 8.46
CA PRO A 233 -10.28 8.80 9.80
C PRO A 233 -11.14 10.06 9.82
N ALA A 234 -11.84 10.27 10.93
CA ALA A 234 -12.66 11.45 11.17
C ALA A 234 -11.85 12.75 11.03
N GLY A 235 -12.44 13.75 10.37
CA GLY A 235 -11.76 15.02 10.04
C GLY A 235 -11.12 15.06 8.65
N SER A 236 -11.02 13.91 7.99
CA SER A 236 -10.65 13.80 6.58
C SER A 236 -11.73 14.30 5.63
N ASN A 237 -11.33 14.54 4.38
CA ASN A 237 -12.22 14.95 3.31
C ASN A 237 -13.16 13.82 2.88
N THR A 238 -14.47 14.06 2.99
CA THR A 238 -15.54 13.10 2.64
C THR A 238 -16.30 13.47 1.37
N ASN A 239 -15.82 14.42 0.57
CA ASN A 239 -16.53 14.92 -0.62
C ASN A 239 -16.36 14.01 -1.86
N PHE A 240 -15.97 12.76 -1.65
CA PHE A 240 -15.78 11.77 -2.70
C PHE A 240 -16.89 10.74 -2.68
N VAL A 241 -17.37 10.42 -3.88
CA VAL A 241 -18.22 9.26 -4.11
C VAL A 241 -17.31 8.15 -4.62
N TYR A 242 -17.29 7.03 -3.91
CA TYR A 242 -16.50 5.86 -4.30
C TYR A 242 -17.40 4.87 -5.04
N GLY A 243 -17.01 4.50 -6.26
CA GLY A 243 -17.68 3.45 -7.01
C GLY A 243 -17.47 3.53 -8.52
N ILE A 244 -17.15 2.37 -9.11
CA ILE A 244 -17.86 1.78 -10.25
C ILE A 244 -17.91 0.27 -10.00
#